data_AF-A0A925FS72-F1
#
_entry.id   AF-A0A925FS72-F1
#
_cell.length_a   1.000
_cell.length_b   1.000
_cell.length_c   1.000
_cell.angle_alpha   90.00
_cell.angle_beta   90.00
_cell.angle_gamma   90.00
#
_symmetry.space_group_name_H-M   'P 1'
#
loop_
_entity.id
_entity.type
_entity.pdbx_description
1 polymer ?
#
loop_
_entity_poly.entity_id
_entity_poly.type
_entity_poly.pdbx_seq_one_letter_code
_entity_poly.pdbx_strand_id
1 'polypeptide(L)' 'VHIKNMEAITLAGGIICPATPSFYSKPTTIDEVAATVVDRVIDLAGLDLKSFRWGQPSI' A
#
# COMPACT_ATOMS: atom_id res chain seq x y z
N VAL A 1 9.76 9.66 -18.95
CA VAL A 1 9.94 10.61 -17.82
C VAL A 1 9.58 9.96 -16.49
N HIS A 2 8.34 9.50 -16.27
CA HIS A 2 7.88 8.98 -14.97
C HIS A 2 8.75 7.88 -14.34
N ILE A 3 9.10 6.83 -15.09
CA ILE A 3 9.92 5.72 -14.55
C ILE A 3 11.31 6.20 -14.12
N LYS A 4 11.97 7.07 -14.90
CA LYS A 4 13.28 7.64 -14.54
C LYS A 4 13.21 8.49 -13.27
N ASN A 5 12.12 9.22 -13.05
CA ASN A 5 11.93 9.99 -11.81
C ASN A 5 11.68 9.07 -10.60
N MET A 6 10.87 8.02 -10.77
CA MET A 6 10.61 7.04 -9.71
C MET A 6 11.87 6.24 -9.34
N GLU A 7 12.69 5.90 -10.34
CA GLU A 7 14.01 5.29 -10.16
C GLU A 7 14.94 6.20 -9.35
N ALA A 8 15.06 7.47 -9.74
CA ALA A 8 15.91 8.43 -9.03
C ALA A 8 15.51 8.60 -7.55
N ILE A 9 14.20 8.68 -7.26
CA ILE A 9 13.68 8.76 -5.88
C ILE A 9 14.01 7.47 -5.11
N THR A 10 13.81 6.31 -5.73
CA THR A 10 14.11 5.00 -5.11
C THR A 10 15.59 4.90 -4.75
N LEU A 11 16.49 5.30 -5.66
CA LEU A 11 17.94 5.31 -5.43
C LEU A 11 18.37 6.29 -4.32
N ALA A 12 17.60 7.37 -4.12
CA ALA A 12 17.83 8.33 -3.03
C ALA A 12 17.25 7.86 -1.68
N GLY A 13 16.67 6.66 -1.61
CA GLY A 13 16.08 6.08 -0.39
C GLY A 13 14.60 6.41 -0.19
N GLY A 14 13.94 7.06 -1.17
CA GLY A 14 12.50 7.26 -1.16
C GLY A 14 11.75 5.97 -1.52
N ILE A 15 10.50 5.86 -1.07
CA ILE A 15 9.63 4.72 -1.39
C ILE A 15 8.59 5.16 -2.40
N ILE A 16 8.51 4.44 -3.52
CA ILE A 16 7.46 4.62 -4.52
C ILE A 16 6.29 3.71 -4.15
N CYS A 17 5.23 4.30 -3.60
CA CYS A 17 3.99 3.61 -3.28
C CYS A 17 2.90 4.02 -4.30
N PRO A 18 2.71 3.28 -5.40
CA PRO A 18 1.65 3.58 -6.34
C PRO A 18 0.27 3.32 -5.70
N ALA A 19 -0.75 4.04 -6.16
CA ALA A 19 -2.14 3.84 -5.75
C ALA A 19 -2.74 2.59 -6.43
N THR A 20 -2.14 1.43 -6.21
CA THR A 20 -2.59 0.13 -6.72
C THR A 20 -3.27 -0.65 -5.59
N PRO A 21 -4.60 -0.59 -5.48
CA PRO A 21 -5.33 -1.24 -4.40
C PRO A 21 -5.28 -2.77 -4.51
N SER A 22 -5.45 -3.44 -3.36
CA SER A 22 -5.54 -4.90 -3.26
C SER A 22 -7.00 -5.36 -3.31
N PHE A 23 -7.22 -6.52 -3.95
CA PHE A 23 -8.54 -7.16 -4.03
C PHE A 23 -8.60 -8.52 -3.32
N TYR A 24 -7.53 -8.93 -2.64
CA TYR A 24 -7.48 -10.23 -1.96
C TYR A 24 -8.45 -10.34 -0.77
N SER A 25 -8.81 -9.21 -0.15
CA SER A 25 -9.83 -9.13 0.90
C SER A 25 -11.27 -9.13 0.36
N LYS A 26 -11.46 -9.14 -0.97
CA LYS A 26 -12.77 -9.01 -1.64
C LYS A 26 -13.57 -7.79 -1.13
N PRO A 27 -13.02 -6.56 -1.25
CA PRO A 27 -13.69 -5.36 -0.79
C PRO A 27 -15.04 -5.17 -1.49
N THR A 28 -16.04 -4.73 -0.74
CA THR A 28 -17.42 -4.52 -1.18
C THR A 28 -17.75 -3.05 -1.44
N THR A 29 -16.91 -2.14 -0.94
CA THR A 29 -17.07 -0.68 -1.06
C THR A 29 -15.83 -0.02 -1.65
N ILE A 30 -16.00 1.17 -2.23
CA ILE A 30 -14.87 1.97 -2.74
C ILE A 30 -13.94 2.36 -1.60
N ASP A 31 -14.49 2.65 -0.41
CA ASP A 31 -13.71 3.00 0.77
C ASP A 31 -12.81 1.84 1.21
N GLU A 32 -13.30 0.59 1.16
CA GLU A 32 -12.47 -0.59 1.44
C GLU A 32 -11.35 -0.77 0.43
N VAL A 33 -11.59 -0.48 -0.86
CA VAL A 33 -10.55 -0.51 -1.90
C VAL A 33 -9.49 0.55 -1.62
N ALA A 34 -9.90 1.79 -1.31
CA ALA A 34 -9.00 2.89 -0.98
C ALA A 34 -8.19 2.61 0.29
N ALA A 35 -8.82 2.02 1.31
CA ALA A 35 -8.18 1.63 2.57
C ALA A 35 -6.97 0.72 2.32
N THR A 36 -7.00 -0.19 1.34
CA THR A 36 -5.84 -1.06 1.07
C THR A 36 -4.56 -0.31 0.69
N VAL A 37 -4.67 0.86 0.06
CA VAL A 37 -3.53 1.73 -0.27
C VAL A 37 -3.13 2.55 0.95
N VAL A 38 -4.11 3.06 1.70
CA VAL A 38 -3.87 3.81 2.95
C VAL A 38 -3.14 2.94 3.98
N ASP A 39 -3.60 1.71 4.19
CA ASP A 39 -3.00 0.73 5.08
C ASP A 39 -1.54 0.47 4.70
N ARG A 40 -1.25 0.35 3.39
CA ARG A 40 0.11 0.19 2.88
C ARG A 40 0.99 1.42 3.19
N VAL A 41 0.46 2.64 3.06
CA VAL A 41 1.20 3.87 3.38
C VAL A 41 1.50 3.94 4.89
N ILE A 42 0.54 3.62 5.73
CA ILE A 42 0.70 3.59 7.20
C ILE A 42 1.77 2.56 7.60
N ASP A 43 1.72 1.37 7.00
CA ASP A 43 2.74 0.32 7.17
C ASP A 43 4.15 0.81 6.78
N LEU A 44 4.28 1.45 5.61
CA LEU A 44 5.56 1.96 5.11
C LEU A 44 6.10 3.11 5.96
N ALA A 45 5.22 3.85 6.65
CA ALA A 45 5.59 4.87 7.62
C ALA A 45 6.07 4.29 8.97
N GLY A 46 5.99 2.97 9.15
CA GLY A 46 6.40 2.30 10.39
C GLY A 46 5.39 2.43 11.53
N LEU A 47 4.14 2.76 11.21
CA LEU A 47 3.05 2.87 12.18
C LEU A 47 2.31 1.53 12.26
N ASP A 48 1.94 1.13 13.47
CA ASP A 48 1.20 -0.12 13.67
C ASP A 48 -0.28 0.06 13.30
N LEU A 49 -0.78 -0.82 12.44
CA LEU A 49 -2.15 -0.84 11.97
C LEU A 49 -2.63 -2.29 11.84
N LYS A 50 -3.79 -2.58 12.43
CA LYS A 50 -4.50 -3.84 12.20
C LYS A 50 -5.19 -3.76 10.85
N SER A 51 -4.60 -4.39 9.84
CA SER A 51 -5.12 -4.48 8.48
C SER A 51 -5.11 -5.91 7.95
N PHE A 52 -5.82 -6.16 6.86
CA PHE A 52 -5.79 -7.46 6.19
C PHE A 52 -4.38 -7.76 5.63
N ARG A 53 -3.82 -8.92 5.98
CA ARG A 53 -2.55 -9.41 5.45
C ARG A 53 -2.75 -10.75 4.76
N TRP A 54 -2.35 -10.83 3.49
CA TRP A 54 -2.35 -12.10 2.78
C TRP A 54 -1.48 -13.14 3.51
N GLY A 55 -2.04 -14.32 3.75
CA GLY A 55 -1.35 -15.42 4.43
C GLY A 55 -1.33 -15.35 5.96
N GLN A 56 -1.91 -14.31 6.57
CA GLN A 56 -2.17 -14.29 8.01
C GLN A 56 -3.64 -14.59 8.31
N PRO A 57 -3.96 -15.17 9.48
CA PRO A 57 -5.34 -15.28 9.93
C PRO A 57 -6.00 -13.91 9.89
N SER A 58 -7.21 -13.83 9.35
CA SER A 58 -8.03 -12.62 9.43
C SER A 58 -8.22 -12.26 10.91
N ILE A 59 -7.88 -11.00 11.25
CA ILE A 59 -8.12 -10.42 12.57
C ILE A 59 -9.62 -10.30 12.80
#